data_AF-A0A268HDJ2-F1
#
_entry.id   AF-A0A268HDJ2-F1
#
_cell.length_a   1.000
_cell.length_b   1.000
_cell.length_c   1.000
_cell.angle_alpha   90.00
_cell.angle_beta   90.00
_cell.angle_gamma   90.00
#
_symmetry.space_group_name_H-M   'P 1'
#
loop_
_entity.id
_entity.type
_entity.pdbx_description
1 polymer ?
#
loop_
_entity_poly.entity_id
_entity_poly.type
_entity_poly.pdbx_seq_one_letter_code
_entity_poly.pdbx_strand_id
1 'polypeptide(L)'
;MIGGRIQLGEDSAHAVEREFEEELGISVKSDRLLWVVENFFAYRDYPFHEYSFIYLIKDVENKLQGNGEVLSHVDGDFIYEWIPLERIEAISLKPDFLREKLVNLPSVPVHLIHKEKISVEAE
;
A
#
# COMPACT_ATOMS: atom_id res chain seq x y z
N MET A 1 -1.49 -2.95 2.90
CA MET A 1 -1.36 -2.77 1.44
C MET A 1 -0.35 -3.78 0.96
N ILE A 2 -0.52 -4.29 -0.26
CA ILE A 2 0.44 -5.18 -0.92
C ILE A 2 1.52 -4.32 -1.57
N GLY A 3 2.76 -4.75 -1.49
CA GLY A 3 3.87 -4.09 -2.16
C GLY A 3 5.22 -4.36 -1.51
N GLY A 4 6.26 -4.04 -2.26
CA GLY A 4 7.63 -4.28 -1.86
C GLY A 4 8.60 -3.37 -2.60
N ARG A 5 9.88 -3.73 -2.55
CA ARG A 5 10.96 -2.91 -3.13
C ARG A 5 10.99 -3.08 -4.63
N ILE A 6 11.03 -1.96 -5.35
CA ILE A 6 11.35 -1.94 -6.77
C ILE A 6 12.77 -2.48 -6.97
N GLN A 7 12.92 -3.44 -7.88
CA GLN A 7 14.21 -4.04 -8.19
C GLN A 7 15.04 -3.20 -9.16
N LEU A 8 16.35 -3.46 -9.23
CA LEU A 8 17.22 -2.75 -10.17
C LEU A 8 16.82 -3.08 -11.62
N GLY A 9 16.48 -2.06 -12.39
CA GLY A 9 16.02 -2.20 -13.79
C GLY A 9 14.52 -2.47 -13.93
N GLU A 10 13.79 -2.52 -12.82
CA GLU A 10 12.32 -2.62 -12.77
C GLU A 10 11.70 -1.21 -12.62
N ASP A 11 10.58 -0.96 -13.28
CA ASP A 11 9.76 0.22 -13.02
C ASP A 11 8.67 -0.06 -11.98
N SER A 12 8.16 0.99 -11.34
CA SER A 12 7.23 0.86 -10.22
C SER A 12 5.88 0.24 -10.60
N ALA A 13 5.45 0.35 -11.87
CA ALA A 13 4.22 -0.28 -12.34
C ALA A 13 4.38 -1.80 -12.40
N HIS A 14 5.48 -2.28 -12.99
CA HIS A 14 5.80 -3.71 -13.03
C HIS A 14 6.09 -4.27 -11.64
N ALA A 15 6.73 -3.50 -10.75
CA ALA A 15 6.97 -3.91 -9.38
C ALA A 15 5.64 -4.26 -8.67
N VAL A 16 4.62 -3.39 -8.74
CA VAL A 16 3.32 -3.67 -8.11
C VAL A 16 2.68 -4.94 -8.68
N GLU A 17 2.73 -5.13 -10.00
CA GLU A 17 2.18 -6.34 -10.63
C GLU A 17 2.89 -7.61 -10.16
N ARG A 18 4.22 -7.58 -10.04
CA ARG A 18 5.03 -8.69 -9.51
C ARG A 18 4.73 -8.97 -8.04
N GLU A 19 4.66 -7.96 -7.18
CA GLU A 19 4.41 -8.14 -5.74
C GLU A 19 3.04 -8.79 -5.49
N PHE A 20 2.00 -8.45 -6.28
CA PHE A 20 0.71 -9.13 -6.19
C PHE A 20 0.79 -10.61 -6.59
N GLU A 21 1.57 -10.94 -7.62
CA GLU A 21 1.78 -12.33 -8.03
C GLU A 21 2.60 -13.11 -6.98
N GLU A 22 3.65 -12.51 -6.42
CA GLU A 22 4.50 -13.14 -5.40
C GLU A 22 3.77 -13.34 -4.06
N GLU A 23 3.03 -12.33 -3.59
CA GLU A 23 2.33 -12.38 -2.30
C GLU A 23 1.02 -13.16 -2.38
N LEU A 24 0.26 -13.02 -3.46
CA LEU A 24 -1.10 -13.55 -3.55
C LEU A 24 -1.33 -14.55 -4.69
N GLY A 25 -0.39 -14.74 -5.62
CA GLY A 25 -0.62 -15.58 -6.81
C GLY A 25 -1.76 -15.05 -7.68
N ILE A 26 -2.01 -13.73 -7.63
CA ILE A 26 -3.07 -13.06 -8.38
C ILE A 26 -2.44 -12.09 -9.35
N SER A 27 -2.76 -12.27 -10.62
CA SER A 27 -2.33 -11.34 -11.65
C SER A 27 -3.21 -10.08 -11.63
N VAL A 28 -2.57 -8.92 -11.57
CA VAL A 28 -3.23 -7.61 -11.64
C VAL A 28 -2.59 -6.74 -12.71
N LYS A 29 -3.24 -5.62 -13.04
CA LYS A 29 -2.66 -4.55 -13.86
C LYS A 29 -2.61 -3.25 -13.09
N SER A 30 -1.48 -2.57 -13.18
CA SER A 30 -1.35 -1.19 -12.72
C SER A 30 -2.22 -0.27 -13.59
N ASP A 31 -3.30 0.27 -13.02
CA ASP A 31 -4.24 1.12 -13.77
C ASP A 31 -3.77 2.57 -13.76
N ARG A 32 -3.52 3.10 -12.56
CA ARG A 32 -3.24 4.52 -12.41
C ARG A 32 -2.36 4.81 -11.21
N LEU A 33 -1.29 5.54 -11.44
CA LEU A 33 -0.46 6.09 -10.37
C LEU A 33 -1.26 7.19 -9.65
N LEU A 34 -1.55 6.95 -8.37
CA LEU A 34 -2.29 7.89 -7.52
C LEU A 34 -1.35 8.85 -6.81
N TRP A 35 -0.32 8.30 -6.17
CA TRP A 35 0.61 9.07 -5.34
C TRP A 35 2.05 8.64 -5.55
N VAL A 36 2.94 9.65 -5.52
CA VAL A 36 4.37 9.46 -5.29
C VAL A 36 4.67 10.08 -3.93
N VAL A 37 5.15 9.29 -2.99
CA VAL A 37 5.24 9.69 -1.58
C VAL A 37 6.69 9.63 -1.12
N GLU A 38 7.21 10.74 -0.62
CA GLU A 38 8.36 10.76 0.28
C GLU A 38 7.86 10.49 1.69
N ASN A 39 8.05 9.26 2.16
CA ASN A 39 7.51 8.77 3.42
C ASN A 39 8.61 8.67 4.49
N PHE A 40 8.53 9.52 5.50
CA PHE A 40 9.43 9.53 6.65
C PHE A 40 8.71 8.93 7.88
N PHE A 41 9.24 7.85 8.42
CA PHE A 41 8.66 7.13 9.56
C PHE A 41 9.73 6.45 10.41
N ALA A 42 9.36 5.89 11.57
CA ALA A 42 10.25 5.07 12.38
C ALA A 42 9.73 3.65 12.49
N TYR A 43 10.60 2.66 12.36
CA TYR A 43 10.27 1.25 12.56
C TYR A 43 11.34 0.58 13.42
N ARG A 44 10.92 -0.01 14.55
CA ARG A 44 11.81 -0.58 15.57
C ARG A 44 12.91 0.41 16.01
N ASP A 45 12.52 1.66 16.25
CA ASP A 45 13.39 2.79 16.64
C ASP A 45 14.41 3.26 15.59
N TYR A 46 14.35 2.72 14.36
CA TYR A 46 15.18 3.19 13.25
C TYR A 46 14.39 4.15 12.36
N PRO A 47 14.96 5.31 11.99
CA PRO A 47 14.34 6.19 11.02
C PRO A 47 14.43 5.60 9.62
N PHE A 48 13.31 5.65 8.89
CA PHE A 48 13.19 5.24 7.50
C PHE A 48 12.80 6.45 6.65
N HIS A 49 13.33 6.46 5.43
CA HIS A 49 12.91 7.34 4.36
C HIS A 49 12.65 6.47 3.13
N GLU A 50 11.39 6.36 2.75
CA GLU A 50 10.93 5.56 1.62
C GLU A 50 10.37 6.47 0.52
N TYR A 51 10.61 6.09 -0.73
CA TYR A 51 9.90 6.64 -1.89
C TYR A 51 8.87 5.62 -2.35
N SER A 52 7.60 5.88 -2.04
CA SER A 52 6.50 4.97 -2.36
C SER A 52 5.78 5.41 -3.63
N PHE A 53 5.52 4.48 -4.54
CA PHE A 53 4.65 4.69 -5.70
C PHE A 53 3.37 3.89 -5.48
N ILE A 54 2.24 4.58 -5.28
CA ILE A 54 0.97 3.94 -4.93
C ILE A 54 0.06 3.94 -6.15
N TYR A 55 -0.30 2.74 -6.61
CA TYR A 55 -1.13 2.52 -7.77
C TYR A 55 -2.54 2.09 -7.38
N LEU A 56 -3.52 2.59 -8.12
CA LEU A 56 -4.79 1.91 -8.30
C LEU A 56 -4.56 0.72 -9.23
N ILE A 57 -5.00 -0.45 -8.82
CA ILE A 57 -4.86 -1.69 -9.61
C ILE A 57 -6.21 -2.14 -10.17
N LYS A 58 -6.14 -2.88 -11.27
CA LYS A 58 -7.26 -3.62 -11.86
C LYS A 58 -6.96 -5.11 -11.74
N ASP A 59 -7.89 -5.82 -11.12
CA ASP A 59 -7.90 -7.27 -11.17
C ASP A 59 -8.30 -7.73 -12.57
N VAL A 60 -7.42 -8.49 -13.22
CA VAL A 60 -7.68 -9.00 -14.58
C VAL A 60 -8.34 -10.38 -14.58
N GLU A 61 -8.32 -11.07 -13.44
CA GLU A 61 -8.82 -12.44 -13.29
C GLU A 61 -10.13 -12.51 -12.49
N ASN A 62 -10.59 -11.40 -11.92
CA ASN A 62 -11.74 -11.32 -11.02
C ASN A 62 -11.58 -12.18 -9.75
N LYS A 63 -10.34 -12.45 -9.33
CA LYS A 63 -9.98 -13.19 -8.10
C LYS A 63 -10.02 -12.35 -6.83
N LEU A 64 -9.99 -11.03 -6.96
CA LEU A 64 -10.10 -10.03 -5.88
C LEU A 64 -11.55 -9.68 -5.54
N GLN A 65 -12.54 -10.35 -6.13
CA GLN A 65 -13.96 -10.12 -5.81
C GLN A 65 -14.36 -10.83 -4.50
N GLY A 66 -14.67 -10.07 -3.44
CA GLY A 66 -15.32 -10.66 -2.26
C GLY A 66 -15.19 -9.86 -0.95
N ASN A 67 -16.05 -10.21 0.01
CA ASN A 67 -16.08 -9.69 1.37
C ASN A 67 -15.35 -10.71 2.28
N GLY A 68 -14.04 -10.85 2.15
CA GLY A 68 -13.30 -11.91 2.84
C GLY A 68 -11.80 -11.64 3.03
N GLU A 69 -11.16 -12.55 3.74
CA GLU A 69 -9.71 -12.59 3.93
C GLU A 69 -9.05 -13.24 2.70
N VAL A 70 -7.95 -12.64 2.21
CA VAL A 70 -7.04 -13.25 1.26
C VAL A 70 -5.79 -13.66 2.03
N LEU A 71 -5.47 -14.95 2.02
CA LEU A 71 -4.28 -15.47 2.70
C LEU A 71 -3.05 -15.22 1.83
N SER A 72 -1.99 -14.70 2.45
CA SER A 72 -0.67 -14.58 1.82
C SER A 72 -0.09 -15.95 1.47
N HIS A 73 0.58 -16.05 0.33
CA HIS A 73 1.39 -17.22 -0.05
C HIS A 73 2.82 -17.14 0.49
N VAL A 74 3.23 -15.98 1.00
CA VAL A 74 4.55 -15.78 1.62
C VAL A 74 4.41 -16.06 3.12
N ASP A 75 4.78 -17.28 3.51
CA ASP A 75 5.08 -17.76 4.87
C ASP A 75 4.25 -17.19 6.04
N GLY A 76 2.93 -17.00 5.87
CA GLY A 76 1.97 -16.83 6.97
C GLY A 76 2.12 -15.58 7.86
N ASP A 77 3.01 -14.64 7.54
CA ASP A 77 3.27 -13.46 8.38
C ASP A 77 2.17 -12.38 8.29
N PHE A 78 1.33 -12.41 7.25
CA PHE A 78 0.29 -11.41 7.00
C PHE A 78 -1.04 -12.03 6.54
N ILE A 79 -2.13 -11.51 7.10
CA ILE A 79 -3.51 -11.75 6.64
C ILE A 79 -3.94 -10.49 5.88
N TYR A 80 -4.36 -10.64 4.63
CA TYR A 80 -4.94 -9.55 3.86
C TYR A 80 -6.46 -9.58 4.03
N GLU A 81 -7.08 -8.45 4.34
CA GLU A 81 -8.53 -8.32 4.50
C GLU A 81 -9.05 -7.26 3.52
N TRP A 82 -10.21 -7.53 2.91
CA TRP A 82 -11.00 -6.49 2.27
C TRP A 82 -11.67 -5.60 3.30
N ILE A 83 -11.18 -4.36 3.41
CA ILE A 83 -11.71 -3.39 4.35
C ILE A 83 -12.65 -2.43 3.60
N PRO A 84 -13.96 -2.39 3.94
CA PRO A 84 -14.88 -1.39 3.42
C PRO A 84 -14.38 0.03 3.73
N LEU A 85 -14.50 0.95 2.77
CA LEU A 85 -14.03 2.33 2.94
C LEU A 85 -14.68 3.03 4.15
N GLU A 86 -15.91 2.67 4.50
CA GLU A 86 -16.62 3.21 5.66
C GLU A 86 -15.98 2.81 7.00
N ARG A 87 -15.19 1.73 7.02
CA ARG A 87 -14.45 1.27 8.20
C ARG A 87 -13.03 1.83 8.27
N ILE A 88 -12.58 2.57 7.26
CA ILE A 88 -11.18 2.98 7.16
C ILE A 88 -10.73 3.92 8.29
N GLU A 89 -11.65 4.70 8.84
CA GLU A 89 -11.38 5.59 9.96
C GLU A 89 -11.10 4.84 11.27
N ALA A 90 -11.68 3.65 11.42
CA ALA A 90 -11.57 2.84 12.63
C ALA A 90 -10.30 1.96 12.66
N ILE A 91 -9.53 1.89 11.57
CA ILE A 91 -8.32 1.07 11.48
C ILE A 91 -7.05 1.91 11.57
N SER A 92 -6.00 1.35 12.18
CA SER A 92 -4.67 1.95 12.17
C SER A 92 -3.98 1.68 10.83
N LEU A 93 -4.36 2.44 9.80
CA LEU A 93 -3.77 2.36 8.46
C LEU A 93 -2.44 3.13 8.40
N LYS A 94 -1.44 2.53 7.76
CA LYS A 94 -0.15 3.17 7.47
C LYS A 94 0.14 3.17 5.97
N PRO A 95 0.70 4.27 5.42
CA PRO A 95 0.88 5.57 6.09
C PRO A 95 -0.46 6.23 6.44
N ASP A 96 -0.49 7.06 7.48
CA ASP A 96 -1.76 7.51 8.08
C ASP A 96 -2.59 8.44 7.17
N PHE A 97 -1.94 9.15 6.26
CA PHE A 97 -2.60 10.01 5.27
C PHE A 97 -3.61 9.25 4.39
N LEU A 98 -3.42 7.94 4.21
CA LEU A 98 -4.29 7.12 3.37
C LEU A 98 -5.73 7.09 3.88
N ARG A 99 -5.93 7.16 5.20
CA ARG A 99 -7.26 7.17 5.81
C ARG A 99 -8.13 8.31 5.25
N GLU A 100 -7.55 9.49 5.06
CA GLU A 100 -8.23 10.64 4.49
C GLU A 100 -8.32 10.55 2.96
N LYS A 101 -7.21 10.15 2.30
CA LYS A 101 -7.09 10.25 0.83
C LYS A 101 -7.81 9.14 0.06
N LEU A 102 -8.04 7.97 0.65
CA LEU A 102 -8.69 6.85 -0.05
C LEU A 102 -10.17 7.11 -0.37
N VAL A 103 -10.82 8.06 0.32
CA VAL A 103 -12.21 8.44 0.05
C VAL A 103 -12.36 9.22 -1.26
N ASN A 104 -11.32 9.93 -1.71
CA ASN A 104 -11.33 10.70 -2.94
C ASN A 104 -9.99 10.57 -3.68
N LEU A 105 -9.94 9.63 -4.62
CA LEU A 105 -8.73 9.31 -5.36
C LEU A 105 -8.42 10.42 -6.39
N PRO A 106 -7.19 10.94 -6.43
CA PRO A 106 -6.83 12.02 -7.34
C PRO A 106 -6.91 11.55 -8.79
N SER A 107 -7.37 12.38 -9.73
CA SER A 107 -7.49 12.04 -11.16
C SER A 107 -6.14 11.84 -11.86
N VAL A 108 -5.11 12.55 -11.38
CA VAL A 108 -3.73 12.57 -11.86
C VAL A 108 -2.76 12.28 -10.71
N PRO A 109 -1.51 11.84 -10.99
CA PRO A 109 -0.53 11.58 -9.93
C PRO A 109 -0.28 12.82 -9.05
N VAL A 110 -0.28 12.62 -7.73
CA VAL A 110 0.03 13.67 -6.74
C VAL A 110 1.31 13.31 -6.00
N HIS A 111 2.25 14.25 -5.95
CA HIS A 111 3.43 14.14 -5.09
C HIS A 111 3.09 14.55 -3.66
N LEU A 112 3.49 13.74 -2.69
CA LEU A 112 3.25 13.96 -1.27
C LEU A 112 4.56 13.84 -0.49
N ILE A 113 4.71 14.70 0.52
CA ILE A 113 5.73 14.55 1.56
C ILE A 113 5.00 14.20 2.85
N HIS A 114 5.17 12.97 3.31
CA HIS A 114 4.54 12.45 4.50
C HIS A 114 5.58 12.27 5.61
N LYS A 115 5.32 12.87 6.77
CA LYS A 115 6.17 12.74 7.96
C LYS A 115 5.31 12.23 9.10
N GLU A 116 5.53 10.99 9.51
CA GLU A 116 4.86 10.43 10.66
C GLU A 116 5.26 11.20 11.92
N LYS A 117 4.26 11.61 12.71
CA LYS A 117 4.52 12.22 14.02
C LYS A 117 4.98 11.12 14.97
N ILE A 118 6.25 11.15 15.33
CA ILE A 118 6.77 10.30 16.41
C ILE A 118 6.20 10.86 17.71
N SER A 119 5.22 10.17 18.28
CA SER A 119 4.79 10.42 19.66
C SER A 119 5.96 10.05 20.56
N VAL A 120 6.71 11.04 21.04
CA VAL A 120 7.63 10.82 22.15
C VAL A 120 6.72 10.66 23.38
N GLU A 121 6.60 9.46 23.92
CA GLU A 121 6.04 9.31 25.27
C GLU A 121 6.96 10.11 26.20
N ALA A 122 6.41 11.17 26.80
CA ALA A 122 7.11 11.93 27.81
C ALA A 122 7.33 11.01 29.02
N GLU A 123 8.61 10.83 29.40
CA GLU A 123 9.04 10.24 30.68
C GLU A 123 8.37 10.92 31.90
#